data_AF-A0A3B8HXR1-F1
#
_entry.id   AF-A0A3B8HXR1-F1
#
_cell.length_a   1.000
_cell.length_b   1.000
_cell.length_c   1.000
_cell.angle_alpha   90.00
_cell.angle_beta   90.00
_cell.angle_gamma   90.00
#
_symmetry.space_group_name_H-M   'P 1'
#
loop_
_entity.id
_entity.type
_entity.pdbx_description
1 polymer ?
#
loop_
_entity_poly.entity_id
_entity_poly.type
_entity_poly.pdbx_seq_one_letter_code
_entity_poly.pdbx_strand_id
1 'polypeptide(L)'
;HEVHLIIGDFTGRIGDPSGKSETRKQLTEEEVMANAATYQEQIFKVLDPQKTVIHFNSEWLMKMNLVDVLNLAGKYTVARMLERDDFAKRYRENLPIGIHEFMYPLMQGYDSVVLEADVELGGTDQKFNLLVGRNLQKEYGGQPQVALMMPILEGTDGVQKMSKSLGNYIGVHEDAHEMFGKTMSIPDELIVRYFELVTQVPLDEIR
;
A
#
# COMPACT_ATOMS: atom_id res chain seq x y z
N HIS A 1 -0.63 14.73 -15.53
CA HIS A 1 -1.17 13.75 -14.58
C HIS A 1 -1.34 14.45 -13.23
N GLU A 2 -2.50 14.27 -12.61
CA GLU A 2 -2.80 14.67 -11.24
C GLU A 2 -2.58 13.45 -10.34
N VAL A 3 -2.08 13.66 -9.12
CA VAL A 3 -1.83 12.59 -8.15
C VAL A 3 -2.92 12.64 -7.10
N HIS A 4 -3.65 11.53 -6.93
CA HIS A 4 -4.59 11.36 -5.83
C HIS A 4 -3.93 10.53 -4.73
N LEU A 5 -3.50 11.20 -3.67
CA LEU A 5 -2.90 10.53 -2.51
C LEU A 5 -4.00 10.15 -1.54
N ILE A 6 -4.22 8.84 -1.38
CA ILE A 6 -5.21 8.31 -0.44
C ILE A 6 -4.53 8.00 0.89
N ILE A 7 -4.97 8.68 1.94
CA ILE A 7 -4.66 8.34 3.31
C ILE A 7 -5.68 7.30 3.77
N GLY A 8 -5.21 6.07 3.99
CA GLY A 8 -6.02 4.93 4.40
C GLY A 8 -6.43 4.98 5.88
N ASP A 9 -7.17 6.02 6.27
CA ASP A 9 -7.55 6.26 7.66
C ASP A 9 -8.63 5.29 8.15
N PHE A 10 -9.55 4.89 7.27
CA PHE A 10 -10.49 3.81 7.56
C PHE A 10 -9.86 2.43 7.36
N THR A 11 -9.16 2.19 6.24
CA THR A 11 -8.56 0.88 5.95
C THR A 11 -7.43 0.52 6.92
N GLY A 12 -6.74 1.51 7.49
CA GLY A 12 -5.76 1.34 8.56
C GLY A 12 -6.35 0.74 9.84
N ARG A 13 -7.66 0.94 10.09
CA ARG A 13 -8.38 0.34 11.23
C ARG A 13 -8.70 -1.15 11.02
N ILE A 14 -8.79 -1.59 9.77
CA ILE A 14 -9.01 -3.00 9.41
C ILE A 14 -7.69 -3.76 9.41
N GLY A 15 -6.65 -3.15 8.85
CA GLY A 15 -5.30 -3.69 8.77
C GLY A 15 -5.07 -4.50 7.49
N ASP A 16 -4.11 -4.05 6.67
CA ASP A 16 -3.69 -4.77 5.46
C ASP A 16 -3.02 -6.11 5.79
N PRO A 17 -3.55 -7.26 5.31
CA PRO A 17 -2.88 -8.55 5.48
C PRO A 17 -1.68 -8.77 4.53
N SER A 18 -1.42 -7.86 3.56
CA SER A 18 -0.53 -8.14 2.40
C SER A 18 0.90 -8.44 2.80
N GLY A 19 1.34 -9.66 2.50
CA GLY A 19 2.69 -10.15 2.79
C GLY A 19 2.95 -10.38 4.29
N LYS A 20 1.91 -10.58 5.11
CA LYS A 20 2.04 -10.82 6.56
C LYS A 20 1.45 -12.18 6.97
N SER A 21 2.07 -12.78 7.99
CA SER A 21 1.64 -14.05 8.59
C SER A 21 0.65 -13.87 9.75
N GLU A 22 0.53 -12.67 10.31
CA GLU A 22 -0.30 -12.38 11.50
C GLU A 22 -1.22 -11.18 11.25
N THR A 23 -2.38 -11.19 11.92
CA THR A 23 -3.37 -10.10 11.89
C THR A 23 -2.77 -8.83 12.51
N ARG A 24 -2.92 -7.70 11.82
CA ARG A 24 -2.36 -6.41 12.26
C ARG A 24 -3.14 -5.86 13.46
N LYS A 25 -2.48 -5.12 14.36
CA LYS A 25 -3.16 -4.34 15.40
C LYS A 25 -3.97 -3.21 14.75
N GLN A 26 -5.23 -3.06 15.18
CA GLN A 26 -6.09 -1.96 14.76
C GLN A 26 -5.61 -0.66 15.42
N LEU A 27 -5.57 0.43 14.66
CA LEU A 27 -5.21 1.77 15.14
C LEU A 27 -6.45 2.53 15.61
N THR A 28 -6.28 3.44 16.57
CA THR A 28 -7.34 4.39 16.96
C THR A 28 -7.45 5.53 15.94
N GLU A 29 -8.58 6.24 15.94
CA GLU A 29 -8.77 7.42 15.07
C GLU A 29 -7.75 8.52 15.35
N GLU A 30 -7.43 8.77 16.62
CA GLU A 30 -6.42 9.73 17.05
C GLU A 30 -5.02 9.37 16.53
N GLU A 31 -4.64 8.09 16.61
CA GLU A 31 -3.36 7.59 16.09
C GLU A 31 -3.29 7.74 14.57
N VAL A 32 -4.38 7.42 13.88
CA VAL A 32 -4.46 7.53 12.41
C VAL A 32 -4.33 8.99 11.97
N MET A 33 -5.02 9.92 12.63
CA MET A 33 -4.94 11.34 12.30
C MET A 33 -3.56 11.94 12.60
N ALA A 34 -2.95 11.57 13.74
CA ALA A 34 -1.59 11.99 14.07
C ALA A 34 -0.57 11.47 13.03
N ASN A 35 -0.70 10.21 12.64
CA ASN A 35 0.14 9.63 11.59
C ASN A 35 -0.07 10.37 10.26
N ALA A 36 -1.32 10.61 9.86
CA ALA A 36 -1.66 11.29 8.61
C ALA A 36 -0.98 12.66 8.47
N ALA A 37 -0.96 13.47 9.53
CA ALA A 37 -0.27 14.77 9.54
C ALA A 37 1.23 14.61 9.23
N THR A 38 1.91 13.67 9.91
CA THR A 38 3.33 13.41 9.67
C THR A 38 3.60 12.87 8.26
N TYR A 39 2.66 12.08 7.71
CA TYR A 39 2.77 11.56 6.34
C TYR A 39 2.67 12.67 5.29
N GLN A 40 1.77 13.65 5.50
CA GLN A 40 1.65 14.79 4.59
C GLN A 40 2.95 15.61 4.55
N GLU A 41 3.56 15.89 5.70
CA GLU A 41 4.85 16.62 5.73
C GLU A 41 5.98 15.85 5.03
N GLN A 42 5.98 14.53 5.13
CA GLN A 42 7.00 13.66 4.52
C GLN A 42 6.81 13.50 3.02
N ILE A 43 5.58 13.31 2.55
CA ILE A 43 5.30 12.96 1.16
C ILE A 43 5.60 14.11 0.19
N PHE A 44 5.42 15.36 0.64
CA PHE A 44 5.71 16.55 -0.15
C PHE A 44 7.21 16.86 -0.32
N LYS A 45 8.10 16.07 0.30
CA LYS A 45 9.51 16.05 -0.10
C LYS A 45 9.74 15.38 -1.47
N VAL A 46 8.78 14.57 -1.91
CA VAL A 46 8.86 13.77 -3.14
C VAL A 46 7.81 14.20 -4.16
N LEU A 47 6.58 14.46 -3.71
CA LEU A 47 5.45 14.87 -4.56
C LEU A 47 5.32 16.39 -4.65
N ASP A 48 4.91 16.87 -5.82
CA ASP A 48 4.57 18.28 -6.06
C ASP A 48 3.21 18.61 -5.42
N PRO A 49 3.14 19.50 -4.40
CA PRO A 49 1.88 19.85 -3.75
C PRO A 49 0.85 20.48 -4.69
N GLN A 50 1.28 21.14 -5.77
CA GLN A 50 0.37 21.78 -6.71
C GLN A 50 -0.33 20.78 -7.65
N LYS A 51 0.16 19.55 -7.70
CA LYS A 51 -0.38 18.47 -8.55
C LYS A 51 -0.88 17.28 -7.74
N THR A 52 -1.00 17.44 -6.42
CA THR A 52 -1.37 16.37 -5.51
C THR A 52 -2.62 16.76 -4.74
N VAL A 53 -3.66 15.93 -4.83
CA VAL A 53 -4.89 16.04 -4.05
C VAL A 53 -4.89 14.95 -3.00
N ILE A 54 -5.05 15.33 -1.74
CA ILE A 54 -5.10 14.39 -0.62
C ILE A 54 -6.56 14.02 -0.35
N HIS A 55 -6.81 12.72 -0.20
CA HIS A 55 -8.11 12.15 0.17
C HIS A 55 -7.99 11.30 1.42
N PHE A 56 -9.02 11.27 2.25
CA PHE A 56 -9.15 10.32 3.36
C PHE A 56 -10.21 9.30 2.97
N ASN A 57 -9.86 8.01 2.93
CA ASN A 57 -10.84 7.01 2.43
C ASN A 57 -12.04 6.82 3.35
N SER A 58 -11.97 7.28 4.59
CA SER A 58 -13.12 7.39 5.46
C SER A 58 -14.23 8.31 4.92
N GLU A 59 -13.90 9.27 4.05
CA GLU A 59 -14.87 10.19 3.42
C GLU A 59 -15.99 9.46 2.67
N TRP A 60 -15.70 8.28 2.12
CA TRP A 60 -16.69 7.43 1.47
C TRP A 60 -16.92 6.12 2.23
N LEU A 61 -15.89 5.49 2.81
CA LEU A 61 -16.04 4.21 3.48
C LEU A 61 -16.87 4.30 4.77
N MET A 62 -16.78 5.39 5.55
CA MET A 62 -17.61 5.55 6.76
C MET A 62 -19.09 5.82 6.45
N LYS A 63 -19.41 6.24 5.22
CA LYS A 63 -20.79 6.50 4.79
C LYS A 63 -21.50 5.25 4.28
N MET A 64 -20.78 4.15 4.06
CA MET A 64 -21.37 2.89 3.61
C MET A 64 -22.28 2.31 4.70
N ASN A 65 -23.52 2.03 4.34
CA ASN A 65 -24.41 1.22 5.18
C ASN A 65 -24.17 -0.28 4.93
N LEU A 66 -24.83 -1.14 5.72
CA LEU A 66 -24.66 -2.58 5.60
C LEU A 66 -25.04 -3.12 4.20
N VAL A 67 -26.05 -2.54 3.54
CA VAL A 67 -26.44 -2.93 2.18
C VAL A 67 -25.32 -2.63 1.20
N ASP A 68 -24.67 -1.46 1.31
CA ASP A 68 -23.54 -1.09 0.46
C ASP A 68 -22.36 -2.06 0.64
N VAL A 69 -22.06 -2.41 1.90
CA VAL A 69 -21.00 -3.38 2.23
C VAL A 69 -21.31 -4.77 1.67
N LEU A 70 -22.55 -5.22 1.78
CA LEU A 70 -22.97 -6.53 1.22
C LEU A 70 -22.93 -6.53 -0.31
N ASN A 71 -23.31 -5.44 -0.95
CA ASN A 71 -23.21 -5.29 -2.40
C ASN A 71 -21.75 -5.36 -2.86
N LEU A 72 -20.85 -4.63 -2.17
CA LEU A 72 -19.41 -4.67 -2.44
C LEU A 72 -18.84 -6.08 -2.24
N ALA A 73 -19.18 -6.74 -1.13
CA ALA A 73 -18.76 -8.12 -0.85
C ALA A 73 -19.28 -9.12 -1.90
N GLY A 74 -20.48 -8.89 -2.43
CA GLY A 74 -21.07 -9.72 -3.48
C GLY A 74 -20.35 -9.64 -4.84
N LYS A 75 -19.50 -8.63 -5.06
CA LYS A 75 -18.75 -8.46 -6.31
C LYS A 75 -17.51 -9.36 -6.41
N TYR A 76 -17.11 -10.03 -5.33
CA TYR A 76 -15.93 -10.87 -5.31
C TYR A 76 -16.19 -12.18 -4.59
N THR A 77 -15.56 -13.27 -5.05
CA THR A 77 -15.80 -14.59 -4.47
C THR A 77 -14.73 -14.95 -3.45
N VAL A 78 -15.09 -15.77 -2.47
CA VAL A 78 -14.14 -16.36 -1.52
C VAL A 78 -13.04 -17.13 -2.25
N ALA A 79 -13.39 -17.86 -3.32
CA ALA A 79 -12.41 -18.59 -4.12
C ALA A 79 -11.31 -17.67 -4.67
N ARG A 80 -11.68 -16.50 -5.21
CA ARG A 80 -10.69 -15.50 -5.68
C ARG A 80 -9.91 -14.86 -4.54
N MET A 81 -10.52 -14.65 -3.37
CA MET A 81 -9.78 -14.19 -2.19
C MET A 81 -8.70 -15.18 -1.78
N LEU A 82 -9.00 -16.48 -1.84
CA LEU A 82 -8.05 -17.54 -1.50
C LEU A 82 -6.97 -17.79 -2.56
N GLU A 83 -7.03 -17.15 -3.74
CA GLU A 83 -5.93 -17.16 -4.71
C GLU A 83 -4.77 -16.25 -4.28
N ARG A 84 -5.01 -15.34 -3.33
CA ARG A 84 -3.99 -14.46 -2.77
C ARG A 84 -3.01 -15.28 -1.92
N ASP A 85 -1.71 -15.11 -2.16
CA ASP A 85 -0.67 -15.98 -1.59
C ASP A 85 -0.69 -16.10 -0.06
N ASP A 86 -0.96 -15.00 0.66
CA ASP A 86 -1.03 -14.95 2.12
C ASP A 86 -2.24 -15.71 2.68
N PHE A 87 -3.43 -15.51 2.11
CA PHE A 87 -4.63 -16.26 2.47
C PHE A 87 -4.50 -17.72 2.06
N ALA A 88 -3.97 -18.01 0.87
CA ALA A 88 -3.71 -19.37 0.39
C ALA A 88 -2.75 -20.14 1.31
N LYS A 89 -1.71 -19.46 1.82
CA LYS A 89 -0.74 -20.04 2.75
C LYS A 89 -1.38 -20.27 4.12
N ARG A 90 -1.99 -19.24 4.73
CA ARG A 90 -2.64 -19.34 6.03
C ARG A 90 -3.75 -20.40 6.04
N TYR A 91 -4.54 -20.48 4.97
CA TYR A 91 -5.58 -21.49 4.84
C TYR A 91 -5.01 -22.91 4.75
N ARG A 92 -3.94 -23.14 3.98
CA ARG A 92 -3.23 -24.45 3.95
C ARG A 92 -2.61 -24.82 5.29
N GLU A 93 -2.09 -23.85 6.02
CA GLU A 93 -1.43 -24.04 7.31
C GLU A 93 -2.44 -24.11 8.49
N ASN A 94 -3.75 -24.05 8.21
CA ASN A 94 -4.82 -23.97 9.22
C ASN A 94 -4.62 -22.81 10.22
N LEU A 95 -3.98 -21.73 9.78
CA LEU A 95 -3.87 -20.51 10.55
C LEU A 95 -5.20 -19.74 10.47
N PRO A 96 -5.66 -19.12 11.58
CA PRO A 96 -6.89 -18.33 11.57
C PRO A 96 -6.84 -17.25 10.49
N ILE A 97 -7.96 -17.00 9.80
CA ILE A 97 -8.14 -15.86 8.89
C ILE A 97 -9.45 -15.18 9.30
N GLY A 98 -9.38 -13.92 9.73
CA GLY A 98 -10.57 -13.17 10.12
C GLY A 98 -11.43 -12.82 8.91
N ILE A 99 -12.76 -12.90 9.04
CA ILE A 99 -13.69 -12.50 7.96
C ILE A 99 -13.46 -11.04 7.54
N HIS A 100 -13.18 -10.17 8.52
CA HIS A 100 -12.88 -8.75 8.28
C HIS A 100 -11.64 -8.54 7.41
N GLU A 101 -10.68 -9.48 7.38
CA GLU A 101 -9.48 -9.37 6.55
C GLU A 101 -9.81 -9.44 5.05
N PHE A 102 -10.89 -10.16 4.68
CA PHE A 102 -11.38 -10.20 3.29
C PHE A 102 -12.01 -8.88 2.85
N MET A 103 -12.39 -8.01 3.78
CA MET A 103 -12.94 -6.70 3.45
C MET A 103 -11.86 -5.71 3.00
N TYR A 104 -10.61 -5.89 3.44
CA TYR A 104 -9.53 -4.95 3.14
C TYR A 104 -9.29 -4.77 1.63
N PRO A 105 -9.10 -5.83 0.82
CA PRO A 105 -8.89 -5.66 -0.63
C PRO A 105 -10.10 -5.05 -1.34
N LEU A 106 -11.31 -5.33 -0.85
CA LEU A 106 -12.54 -4.77 -1.41
C LEU A 106 -12.63 -3.28 -1.15
N MET A 107 -12.31 -2.84 0.07
CA MET A 107 -12.37 -1.43 0.43
C MET A 107 -11.28 -0.62 -0.27
N GLN A 108 -10.04 -1.13 -0.32
CA GLN A 108 -8.99 -0.50 -1.12
C GLN A 108 -9.39 -0.44 -2.60
N GLY A 109 -9.94 -1.52 -3.16
CA GLY A 109 -10.39 -1.50 -4.55
C GLY A 109 -11.59 -0.57 -4.79
N TYR A 110 -12.43 -0.34 -3.77
CA TYR A 110 -13.53 0.61 -3.83
C TYR A 110 -13.04 2.06 -3.82
N ASP A 111 -11.91 2.35 -3.18
CA ASP A 111 -11.25 3.67 -3.26
C ASP A 111 -11.02 4.06 -4.73
N SER A 112 -10.56 3.12 -5.56
CA SER A 112 -10.35 3.35 -7.00
C SER A 112 -11.64 3.45 -7.81
N VAL A 113 -12.74 2.85 -7.34
CA VAL A 113 -14.08 3.05 -7.92
C VAL A 113 -14.56 4.48 -7.68
N VAL A 114 -14.42 4.98 -6.44
CA VAL A 114 -14.87 6.34 -6.07
C VAL A 114 -14.09 7.42 -6.80
N LEU A 115 -12.78 7.23 -6.96
CA LEU A 115 -11.91 8.21 -7.62
C LEU A 115 -11.84 8.06 -9.14
N GLU A 116 -12.52 7.05 -9.72
CA GLU A 116 -12.44 6.72 -11.15
C GLU A 116 -10.98 6.65 -11.67
N ALA A 117 -10.08 6.08 -10.85
CA ALA A 117 -8.65 6.15 -11.08
C ALA A 117 -8.21 5.53 -12.42
N ASP A 118 -7.44 6.27 -13.22
CA ASP A 118 -6.84 5.77 -14.47
C ASP A 118 -5.66 4.81 -14.22
N VAL A 119 -4.88 5.11 -13.18
CA VAL A 119 -3.66 4.37 -12.79
C VAL A 119 -3.60 4.30 -11.27
N GLU A 120 -3.37 3.11 -10.73
CA GLU A 120 -3.04 2.94 -9.31
C GLU A 120 -1.61 2.39 -9.20
N LEU A 121 -0.80 3.05 -8.36
CA LEU A 121 0.58 2.68 -8.11
C LEU A 121 0.65 1.85 -6.82
N GLY A 122 1.47 0.80 -6.82
CA GLY A 122 1.73 0.00 -5.62
C GLY A 122 3.03 -0.78 -5.70
N GLY A 123 3.49 -1.28 -4.55
CA GLY A 123 4.57 -2.26 -4.51
C GLY A 123 4.14 -3.59 -5.13
N THR A 124 5.09 -4.46 -5.48
CA THR A 124 4.74 -5.81 -5.98
C THR A 124 3.95 -6.65 -4.96
N ASP A 125 4.04 -6.34 -3.67
CA ASP A 125 3.23 -6.96 -2.61
C ASP A 125 1.75 -6.52 -2.62
N GLN A 126 1.41 -5.46 -3.36
CA GLN A 126 0.03 -4.95 -3.53
C GLN A 126 -0.65 -5.47 -4.80
N LYS A 127 0.00 -6.36 -5.58
CA LYS A 127 -0.51 -6.88 -6.85
C LYS A 127 -1.97 -7.32 -6.77
N PHE A 128 -2.33 -8.07 -5.74
CA PHE A 128 -3.70 -8.57 -5.58
C PHE A 128 -4.70 -7.42 -5.40
N ASN A 129 -4.40 -6.47 -4.51
CA ASN A 129 -5.31 -5.35 -4.21
C ASN A 129 -5.51 -4.46 -5.45
N LEU A 130 -4.44 -4.17 -6.20
CA LEU A 130 -4.51 -3.44 -7.47
C LEU A 130 -5.42 -4.13 -8.50
N LEU A 131 -5.35 -5.47 -8.57
CA LEU A 131 -6.20 -6.25 -9.48
C LEU A 131 -7.66 -6.32 -9.01
N VAL A 132 -7.91 -6.29 -7.70
CA VAL A 132 -9.26 -6.16 -7.13
C VAL A 132 -9.85 -4.80 -7.51
N GLY A 133 -9.11 -3.69 -7.33
CA GLY A 133 -9.56 -2.35 -7.76
C GLY A 133 -9.91 -2.30 -9.26
N ARG A 134 -9.01 -2.80 -10.11
CA ARG A 134 -9.26 -2.94 -11.55
C ARG A 134 -10.50 -3.77 -11.88
N ASN A 135 -10.78 -4.83 -11.12
CA ASN A 135 -11.97 -5.65 -11.32
C ASN A 135 -13.24 -4.94 -10.86
N LEU A 136 -13.20 -4.31 -9.69
CA LEU A 136 -14.32 -3.58 -9.12
C LEU A 136 -14.75 -2.41 -10.00
N GLN A 137 -13.81 -1.63 -10.55
CA GLN A 137 -14.16 -0.56 -11.50
C GLN A 137 -14.99 -1.09 -12.68
N LYS A 138 -14.66 -2.27 -13.23
CA LYS A 138 -15.48 -2.92 -14.27
C LYS A 138 -16.88 -3.28 -13.78
N GLU A 139 -16.97 -3.88 -12.60
CA GLU A 139 -18.24 -4.30 -11.97
C GLU A 139 -19.18 -3.14 -11.65
N TYR A 140 -18.62 -1.93 -11.50
CA TYR A 140 -19.33 -0.66 -11.32
C TYR A 140 -19.51 0.11 -12.64
N GLY A 141 -19.10 -0.45 -13.79
CA GLY A 141 -19.28 0.15 -15.12
C GLY A 141 -18.23 1.19 -15.53
N GLY A 142 -17.20 1.41 -14.70
CA GLY A 142 -16.09 2.30 -14.98
C GLY A 142 -15.00 1.67 -15.86
N GLN A 143 -14.05 2.50 -16.30
CA GLN A 143 -12.85 2.00 -16.98
C GLN A 143 -11.89 1.37 -15.97
N PRO A 144 -11.27 0.24 -16.30
CA PRO A 144 -10.37 -0.44 -15.37
C PRO A 144 -9.00 0.23 -15.37
N GLN A 145 -8.54 0.65 -14.19
CA GLN A 145 -7.25 1.28 -13.93
C GLN A 145 -6.07 0.44 -14.43
N VAL A 146 -5.01 1.10 -14.88
CA VAL A 146 -3.70 0.45 -15.07
C VAL A 146 -3.08 0.18 -13.69
N ALA A 147 -2.77 -1.08 -13.41
CA ALA A 147 -2.03 -1.46 -12.22
C ALA A 147 -0.53 -1.29 -12.49
N LEU A 148 0.09 -0.25 -11.93
CA LEU A 148 1.52 0.01 -12.06
C LEU A 148 2.24 -0.44 -10.79
N MET A 149 3.05 -1.49 -10.93
CA MET A 149 3.79 -2.07 -9.81
C MET A 149 5.24 -1.64 -9.82
N MET A 150 5.74 -1.23 -8.66
CA MET A 150 7.15 -0.92 -8.43
C MET A 150 7.81 -2.05 -7.62
N PRO A 151 9.10 -2.36 -7.86
CA PRO A 151 9.85 -3.32 -7.05
C PRO A 151 9.86 -2.91 -5.57
N ILE A 152 9.91 -3.91 -4.69
CA ILE A 152 10.11 -3.67 -3.25
C ILE A 152 11.58 -3.40 -3.01
N LEU A 153 11.87 -2.33 -2.28
CA LEU A 153 13.19 -1.99 -1.81
C LEU A 153 13.52 -2.81 -0.55
N GLU A 154 14.61 -3.54 -0.60
CA GLU A 154 15.21 -4.25 0.52
C GLU A 154 15.79 -3.27 1.55
N GLY A 155 15.70 -3.59 2.84
CA GLY A 155 16.22 -2.74 3.90
C GLY A 155 17.74 -2.79 4.04
N THR A 156 18.25 -2.08 5.05
CA THR A 156 19.69 -2.07 5.39
C THR A 156 20.22 -3.44 5.86
N ASP A 157 19.33 -4.41 6.11
CA ASP A 157 19.66 -5.79 6.46
C ASP A 157 19.93 -6.69 5.24
N GLY A 158 19.69 -6.20 4.01
CA GLY A 158 20.00 -6.94 2.78
C GLY A 158 18.95 -7.94 2.32
N VAL A 159 18.06 -8.36 3.21
CA VAL A 159 17.18 -9.52 2.99
C VAL A 159 15.71 -9.15 3.03
N GLN A 160 15.28 -8.49 4.11
CA GLN A 160 13.87 -8.20 4.31
C GLN A 160 13.49 -6.90 3.62
N LYS A 161 12.21 -6.77 3.29
CA LYS A 161 11.68 -5.52 2.76
C LYS A 161 11.87 -4.36 3.74
N MET A 162 12.02 -3.17 3.14
CA MET A 162 11.83 -1.85 3.71
C MET A 162 10.83 -1.78 4.89
N SER A 163 11.20 -1.77 6.17
CA SER A 163 10.20 -1.66 7.24
C SER A 163 10.64 -0.93 8.52
N LYS A 164 9.81 0.04 8.94
CA LYS A 164 9.90 0.69 10.26
C LYS A 164 9.88 -0.31 11.41
N SER A 165 9.10 -1.40 11.31
CA SER A 165 8.97 -2.39 12.38
C SER A 165 10.17 -3.32 12.52
N LEU A 166 10.98 -3.45 11.47
CA LEU A 166 12.19 -4.28 11.48
C LEU A 166 13.45 -3.47 11.81
N GLY A 167 13.32 -2.13 11.90
CA GLY A 167 14.47 -1.24 12.14
C GLY A 167 15.45 -1.17 10.97
N ASN A 168 15.11 -1.72 9.81
CA ASN A 168 15.98 -1.80 8.62
C ASN A 168 15.71 -0.68 7.59
N TYR A 169 15.21 0.48 8.05
CA TYR A 169 14.74 1.56 7.17
C TYR A 169 15.57 2.83 7.27
N ILE A 170 15.59 3.56 6.16
CA ILE A 170 16.15 4.92 6.05
C ILE A 170 14.97 5.88 5.94
N GLY A 171 14.76 6.73 6.93
CA GLY A 171 13.61 7.63 6.97
C GLY A 171 13.85 8.90 6.14
N VAL A 172 12.88 9.29 5.30
CA VAL A 172 12.95 10.51 4.47
C VAL A 172 12.95 11.82 5.26
N HIS A 173 12.70 11.76 6.56
CA HIS A 173 12.67 12.89 7.48
C HIS A 173 13.62 12.70 8.67
N GLU A 174 14.62 11.82 8.54
CA GLU A 174 15.68 11.71 9.53
C GLU A 174 16.72 12.82 9.36
N ASP A 175 17.54 13.04 10.39
CA ASP A 175 18.70 13.93 10.31
C ASP A 175 19.68 13.48 9.22
N ALA A 176 20.32 14.44 8.55
CA ALA A 176 21.24 14.14 7.45
C ALA A 176 22.37 13.18 7.86
N HIS A 177 22.87 13.29 9.09
CA HIS A 177 23.89 12.38 9.61
C HIS A 177 23.37 10.94 9.76
N GLU A 178 22.13 10.76 10.22
CA GLU A 178 21.51 9.44 10.33
C GLU A 178 21.22 8.84 8.96
N MET A 179 20.65 9.62 8.03
CA MET A 179 20.43 9.16 6.66
C MET A 179 21.75 8.74 6.01
N PHE A 180 22.81 9.52 6.18
CA PHE A 180 24.14 9.18 5.67
C PHE A 180 24.66 7.88 6.30
N GLY A 181 24.64 7.76 7.62
CA GLY A 181 25.11 6.57 8.33
C GLY A 181 24.39 5.30 7.88
N LYS A 182 23.06 5.35 7.78
CA LYS A 182 22.26 4.21 7.32
C LYS A 182 22.49 3.90 5.84
N THR A 183 22.60 4.91 4.98
CA THR A 183 22.90 4.70 3.55
C THR A 183 24.26 4.02 3.37
N MET A 184 25.26 4.40 4.17
CA MET A 184 26.58 3.75 4.16
C MET A 184 26.58 2.32 4.72
N SER A 185 25.50 1.88 5.35
CA SER A 185 25.33 0.50 5.84
C SER A 185 24.62 -0.42 4.85
N ILE A 186 24.20 0.08 3.68
CA ILE A 186 23.55 -0.74 2.65
C ILE A 186 24.55 -1.81 2.16
N PRO A 187 24.16 -3.09 2.13
CA PRO A 187 25.00 -4.17 1.61
C PRO A 187 25.41 -3.94 0.14
N ASP A 188 26.64 -4.33 -0.20
CA ASP A 188 27.23 -4.09 -1.52
C ASP A 188 26.36 -4.65 -2.67
N GLU A 189 25.75 -5.82 -2.46
CA GLU A 189 24.86 -6.46 -3.42
C GLU A 189 23.58 -5.65 -3.73
N LEU A 190 23.21 -4.71 -2.86
CA LEU A 190 22.04 -3.85 -3.02
C LEU A 190 22.37 -2.46 -3.57
N ILE A 191 23.65 -2.09 -3.76
CA ILE A 191 24.02 -0.75 -4.23
C ILE A 191 23.33 -0.42 -5.55
N VAL A 192 23.45 -1.29 -6.56
CA VAL A 192 22.81 -1.11 -7.88
C VAL A 192 21.29 -0.97 -7.74
N ARG A 193 20.67 -1.81 -6.92
CA ARG A 193 19.22 -1.79 -6.63
C ARG A 193 18.77 -0.44 -6.06
N TYR A 194 19.52 0.11 -5.11
CA TYR A 194 19.24 1.43 -4.54
C TYR A 194 19.43 2.54 -5.57
N PHE A 195 20.48 2.48 -6.39
CA PHE A 195 20.64 3.44 -7.48
C PHE A 195 19.44 3.43 -8.44
N GLU A 196 18.98 2.25 -8.86
CA GLU A 196 17.84 2.09 -9.77
C GLU A 196 16.52 2.62 -9.19
N LEU A 197 16.28 2.43 -7.88
CA LEU A 197 14.98 2.68 -7.26
C LEU A 197 14.86 4.04 -6.55
N VAL A 198 15.96 4.60 -6.05
CA VAL A 198 15.92 5.81 -5.20
C VAL A 198 16.79 6.96 -5.71
N THR A 199 17.38 6.84 -6.90
CA THR A 199 18.15 7.93 -7.52
C THR A 199 17.62 8.30 -8.90
N GLN A 200 18.09 9.43 -9.42
CA GLN A 200 17.82 9.88 -10.80
C GLN A 200 18.97 9.58 -11.75
N VAL A 201 19.94 8.76 -11.33
CA VAL A 201 21.07 8.37 -12.17
C VAL A 201 20.53 7.58 -13.37
N PRO A 202 20.90 7.93 -14.61
CA PRO A 202 20.47 7.18 -15.78
C PRO A 202 20.85 5.70 -15.68
N LEU A 203 19.95 4.79 -16.07
CA LEU A 203 20.17 3.34 -15.96
C LEU A 203 21.38 2.84 -16.76
N ASP A 204 21.78 3.58 -17.79
CA ASP A 204 22.98 3.34 -18.59
C ASP A 204 24.27 3.73 -17.87
N GLU A 205 24.22 4.61 -16.87
CA GLU A 205 25.38 4.98 -16.03
C GLU A 205 25.56 4.07 -14.81
N ILE A 206 24.53 3.33 -14.39
CA ILE A 206 24.58 2.41 -13.24
C ILE A 206 25.28 1.08 -13.60
N ARG A 207 25.40 0.76 -14.90
CA ARG A 207 25.85 -0.54 -15.42
C ARG A 207 27.34 -0.65 -15.65
#